data_AF-A0A426ZE06-F1
#
_entry.id   AF-A0A426ZE06-F1
#
_cell.length_a   1.000
_cell.length_b   1.000
_cell.length_c   1.000
_cell.angle_alpha   90.00
_cell.angle_beta   90.00
_cell.angle_gamma   90.00
#
_symmetry.space_group_name_H-M   'P 1'
#
loop_
_entity.id
_entity.type
_entity.pdbx_description
1 polymer ?
#
loop_
_entity_poly.entity_id
_entity_poly.type
_entity_poly.pdbx_seq_one_letter_code
_entity_poly.pdbx_strand_id
1 'polypeptide(L)'
;MALFDRVHDAGRLITFMDYRIKQLQEELNALKFDGGPEAVAKAEERASELQEELEKTRRERDEALLRRKASEKELHEAPESTRAELPRQTVVQYKESLGFKECLKRMSLVTYEYEYRVALSRFHAQHRDAEVEEDLFTIHPEDDLVPMRGSRHLMTWSRPSPDL
;
A
#
# COMPACT_ATOMS: atom_id res chain seq x y z
N MET A 1 36.73 70.77 44.98
CA MET A 1 35.30 70.41 44.94
C MET A 1 35.02 69.24 44.01
N ALA A 2 35.45 69.26 42.74
CA ALA A 2 35.12 68.22 41.72
C ALA A 2 35.45 66.74 42.05
N LEU A 3 36.45 66.44 42.91
CA LEU A 3 36.76 65.06 43.30
C LEU A 3 35.73 64.48 44.27
N PHE A 4 35.18 65.30 45.16
CA PHE A 4 34.21 64.87 46.17
C PHE A 4 32.86 64.54 45.52
N ASP A 5 32.43 65.37 44.57
CA ASP A 5 31.19 65.16 43.80
C ASP A 5 31.24 63.87 42.98
N ARG A 6 32.39 63.55 42.37
CA ARG A 6 32.58 62.31 41.60
C ARG A 6 32.56 61.05 42.47
N VAL A 7 33.07 61.13 43.70
CA VAL A 7 32.97 60.02 44.69
C VAL A 7 31.52 59.85 45.15
N HIS A 8 30.78 60.94 45.35
CA HIS A 8 29.36 60.89 45.71
C HIS A 8 28.50 60.31 44.58
N ASP A 9 28.79 60.67 43.33
CA ASP A 9 28.12 60.15 42.13
C ASP A 9 28.37 58.65 41.94
N ALA A 10 29.62 58.20 42.09
CA ALA A 10 29.97 56.78 42.08
C ALA A 10 29.24 55.99 43.19
N GLY A 11 29.11 56.56 44.39
CA GLY A 11 28.35 55.96 45.48
C GLY A 11 26.86 55.77 45.14
N ARG A 12 26.24 56.78 44.51
CA ARG A 12 24.84 56.68 44.04
C ARG A 12 24.66 55.61 42.97
N LEU A 13 25.61 55.51 42.04
CA LEU A 13 25.59 54.49 41.00
C LEU A 13 25.71 53.08 41.59
N ILE A 14 26.61 52.88 42.57
CA ILE A 14 26.78 51.58 43.24
C ILE A 14 25.47 51.15 43.90
N THR A 15 24.80 52.03 44.65
CA THR A 15 23.52 51.71 45.29
C THR A 15 22.42 51.38 44.26
N PHE A 16 22.38 52.11 43.14
CA PHE A 16 21.44 51.83 42.06
C PHE A 16 21.70 50.46 41.41
N MET A 17 22.98 50.12 41.17
CA MET A 17 23.35 48.83 40.62
C MET A 17 23.06 47.69 41.61
N ASP A 18 23.31 47.87 42.91
CA ASP A 18 22.97 46.90 43.95
C ASP A 18 21.46 46.62 43.99
N TYR A 19 20.63 47.66 43.83
CA TYR A 19 19.19 47.50 43.73
C TYR A 19 18.78 46.71 42.47
N ARG A 20 19.37 47.04 41.32
CA ARG A 20 19.10 46.32 40.06
C ARG A 20 19.53 44.86 40.12
N ILE A 21 20.67 44.56 40.76
CA ILE A 21 21.15 43.19 40.96
C ILE A 21 20.16 42.41 41.82
N LYS A 22 19.67 43.00 42.92
CA LYS A 22 18.65 42.38 43.77
C LYS A 22 17.36 42.10 43.01
N GLN A 23 16.87 43.07 42.25
CA GLN A 23 15.66 42.92 41.44
C GLN A 23 15.80 41.80 40.40
N LEU A 24 16.91 41.77 39.65
CA LEU A 24 17.17 40.71 38.67
C LEU A 24 17.27 39.33 39.32
N GLN A 25 17.81 39.26 40.54
CA GLN A 25 17.92 38.01 41.28
C GLN A 25 16.56 37.51 41.78
N GLU A 26 15.68 38.43 42.19
CA GLU A 26 14.28 38.12 42.52
C GLU A 26 13.50 37.67 41.27
N GLU A 27 13.62 38.36 40.14
CA GLU A 27 12.99 37.98 38.87
C GLU A 27 13.46 36.61 38.37
N LEU A 28 14.77 36.31 38.47
CA LEU A 28 15.31 35.00 38.13
C LEU A 28 14.77 33.88 39.02
N ASN A 29 14.62 34.15 40.32
CA ASN A 29 14.06 33.18 41.26
C ASN A 29 12.55 32.96 41.03
N ALA A 30 11.81 34.03 40.73
CA ALA A 30 10.42 33.95 40.33
C ALA A 30 10.27 33.10 39.06
N LEU A 31 11.00 33.42 37.98
CA LEU A 31 10.98 32.65 36.73
C LEU A 31 11.37 31.18 36.91
N LYS A 32 12.26 30.87 37.85
CA LYS A 32 12.69 29.49 38.16
C LYS A 32 11.61 28.69 38.86
N PHE A 33 10.70 29.33 39.61
CA PHE A 33 9.72 28.66 40.47
C PHE A 33 8.27 28.81 40.00
N ASP A 34 7.93 29.84 39.22
CA ASP A 34 6.57 30.24 38.84
C ASP A 34 5.86 29.28 37.86
N GLY A 35 6.60 28.47 37.10
CA GLY A 35 5.97 27.53 36.17
C GLY A 35 6.79 26.29 35.81
N GLY A 36 8.04 26.21 36.23
CA GLY A 36 8.96 25.12 35.89
C GLY A 36 8.61 23.78 36.58
N PRO A 37 8.59 23.70 37.91
CA PRO A 37 8.62 22.40 38.58
C PRO A 37 7.31 21.60 38.47
N GLU A 38 6.14 22.24 38.56
CA GLU A 38 4.86 21.52 38.48
C GLU A 38 4.54 21.07 37.04
N ALA A 39 4.81 21.92 36.04
CA ALA A 39 4.62 21.56 34.64
C ALA A 39 5.61 20.48 34.18
N VAL A 40 6.86 20.54 34.67
CA VAL A 40 7.87 19.49 34.42
C VAL A 40 7.47 18.17 35.09
N ALA A 41 7.01 18.19 36.34
CA ALA A 41 6.54 16.98 37.01
C ALA A 41 5.38 16.31 36.26
N LYS A 42 4.38 17.09 35.81
CA LYS A 42 3.27 16.58 35.00
C LYS A 42 3.75 16.03 33.64
N ALA A 43 4.71 16.68 33.00
CA ALA A 43 5.27 16.20 31.74
C ALA A 43 6.08 14.90 31.92
N GLU A 44 6.82 14.77 33.02
CA GLU A 44 7.60 13.59 33.37
C GLU A 44 6.72 12.38 33.72
N GLU A 45 5.62 12.61 34.45
CA GLU A 45 4.59 11.59 34.71
C GLU A 45 4.00 11.07 33.39
N ARG A 46 3.58 11.96 32.49
CA ARG A 46 3.06 11.58 31.16
C ARG A 46 4.07 10.86 30.29
N ALA A 47 5.34 11.25 30.36
CA ALA A 47 6.41 10.56 29.63
C ALA A 47 6.60 9.13 30.16
N SER A 48 6.49 8.93 31.47
CA SER A 48 6.60 7.62 32.12
C SER A 48 5.43 6.70 31.75
N GLU A 49 4.19 7.21 31.79
CA GLU A 49 2.99 6.48 31.34
C GLU A 49 3.13 6.02 29.89
N LEU A 50 3.53 6.93 28.99
CA LEU A 50 3.71 6.61 27.57
C LEU A 50 4.83 5.59 27.34
N GLN A 51 5.91 5.65 28.11
CA GLN A 51 7.00 4.70 28.03
C GLN A 51 6.55 3.29 28.44
N GLU A 52 5.71 3.17 29.47
CA GLU A 52 5.15 1.88 29.90
C GLU A 52 4.26 1.26 28.82
N GLU A 53 3.38 2.05 28.21
CA GLU A 53 2.51 1.59 27.11
C GLU A 53 3.31 1.18 25.86
N LEU A 54 4.40 1.89 25.54
CA LEU A 54 5.30 1.48 24.45
C LEU A 54 5.98 0.14 24.74
N GLU A 55 6.45 -0.08 25.96
CA GLU A 55 7.06 -1.35 26.34
C GLU A 55 6.03 -2.48 26.35
N LYS A 56 4.78 -2.22 26.75
CA LYS A 56 3.68 -3.18 26.68
C LYS A 56 3.34 -3.58 25.24
N THR A 57 3.08 -2.61 24.36
CA THR A 57 2.77 -2.86 22.95
C THR A 57 3.93 -3.55 22.21
N ARG A 58 5.18 -3.23 22.57
CA ARG A 58 6.36 -3.91 22.06
C ARG A 58 6.37 -5.40 22.42
N ARG A 59 6.07 -5.75 23.67
CA ARG A 59 5.96 -7.15 24.14
C ARG A 59 4.85 -7.89 23.41
N GLU A 60 3.67 -7.30 23.31
CA GLU A 60 2.53 -7.90 22.58
C GLU A 60 2.89 -8.19 21.11
N ARG A 61 3.59 -7.27 20.45
CA ARG A 61 4.06 -7.44 19.07
C ARG A 61 5.09 -8.58 18.96
N ASP A 62 6.01 -8.69 19.91
CA ASP A 62 6.99 -9.78 19.94
C ASP A 62 6.30 -11.15 20.15
N GLU A 63 5.30 -11.23 21.03
CA GLU A 63 4.49 -12.45 21.20
C GLU A 63 3.70 -12.82 19.95
N ALA A 64 3.04 -11.85 19.30
CA ALA A 64 2.30 -12.06 18.06
C ALA A 64 3.23 -12.56 16.93
N LEU A 65 4.45 -12.02 16.87
CA LEU A 65 5.47 -12.47 15.92
C LEU A 65 5.88 -13.93 16.18
N LEU A 66 6.06 -14.32 17.44
CA LEU A 66 6.36 -15.71 17.80
C LEU A 66 5.22 -16.66 17.42
N ARG A 67 3.96 -16.28 17.70
CA ARG A 67 2.77 -17.07 17.31
C ARG A 67 2.68 -17.25 15.79
N ARG A 68 2.91 -16.17 15.03
CA ARG A 68 2.93 -16.23 13.56
C ARG A 68 4.04 -17.15 13.04
N LYS A 69 5.23 -17.08 13.63
CA LYS A 69 6.35 -17.95 13.24
C LYS A 69 6.07 -19.41 13.55
N ALA A 70 5.37 -19.70 14.66
CA ALA A 70 4.93 -21.06 14.97
C ALA A 70 3.92 -21.57 13.95
N SER A 71 2.89 -20.79 13.63
CA SER A 71 1.89 -21.20 12.63
C SER A 71 2.48 -21.34 11.23
N GLU A 72 3.44 -20.50 10.84
CA GLU A 72 4.14 -20.64 9.56
C GLU A 72 4.97 -21.94 9.47
N LYS A 73 5.61 -22.34 10.58
CA LYS A 73 6.29 -23.63 10.66
C LYS A 73 5.32 -24.79 10.56
N GLU A 74 4.20 -24.75 11.26
CA GLU A 74 3.14 -25.77 11.14
C GLU A 74 2.61 -25.87 9.69
N LEU A 75 2.46 -24.73 9.00
CA LEU A 75 2.04 -24.68 7.60
C LEU A 75 3.11 -25.20 6.62
N HIS A 76 4.38 -25.15 6.99
CA HIS A 76 5.50 -25.68 6.19
C HIS A 76 5.81 -27.14 6.51
N GLU A 77 5.49 -27.62 7.72
CA GLU A 77 5.60 -29.02 8.10
C GLU A 77 4.40 -29.85 7.63
N ALA A 78 3.27 -29.22 7.30
CA ALA A 78 2.20 -29.86 6.56
C ALA A 78 2.72 -30.34 5.18
N PRO A 79 2.47 -31.61 4.79
CA PRO A 79 3.04 -32.17 3.57
C PRO A 79 2.60 -31.32 2.37
N GLU A 80 3.58 -30.75 1.67
CA GLU A 80 3.37 -29.89 0.48
C GLU A 80 2.48 -30.56 -0.58
N SER A 81 2.39 -31.89 -0.57
CA SER A 81 1.52 -32.66 -1.45
C SER A 81 0.04 -32.28 -1.30
N THR A 82 -0.49 -32.14 -0.08
CA THR A 82 -1.91 -31.84 0.14
C THR A 82 -2.25 -30.38 -0.15
N ARG A 83 -1.30 -29.46 0.11
CA ARG A 83 -1.44 -28.01 -0.16
C ARG A 83 -1.46 -27.72 -1.66
N ALA A 84 -0.65 -28.43 -2.45
CA ALA A 84 -0.60 -28.27 -3.89
C ALA A 84 -1.65 -29.13 -4.63
N GLU A 85 -2.25 -30.13 -3.98
CA GLU A 85 -3.22 -31.04 -4.60
C GLU A 85 -4.51 -30.32 -5.01
N LEU A 86 -5.07 -29.50 -4.13
CA LEU A 86 -6.28 -28.75 -4.39
C LEU A 86 -6.18 -27.84 -5.64
N PRO A 87 -5.16 -26.96 -5.77
CA PRO A 87 -5.02 -26.14 -6.97
C PRO A 87 -4.69 -26.98 -8.22
N ARG A 88 -3.93 -28.08 -8.09
CA ARG A 88 -3.67 -28.99 -9.21
C ARG A 88 -4.96 -29.63 -9.72
N GLN A 89 -5.82 -30.09 -8.81
CA GLN A 89 -7.11 -30.68 -9.14
C GLN A 89 -8.04 -29.65 -9.80
N THR A 90 -8.10 -28.42 -9.29
CA THR A 90 -8.89 -27.34 -9.91
C THR A 90 -8.42 -27.02 -11.33
N VAL A 91 -7.11 -26.99 -11.58
CA VAL A 91 -6.56 -26.77 -12.95
C VAL A 91 -6.93 -27.91 -13.89
N VAL A 92 -6.89 -29.16 -13.43
CA VAL A 92 -7.32 -30.32 -14.24
C VAL A 92 -8.80 -30.19 -14.59
N GLN A 93 -9.66 -29.92 -13.59
CA GLN A 93 -11.10 -29.73 -13.80
C GLN A 93 -11.40 -28.57 -14.76
N TYR A 94 -10.67 -27.46 -14.64
CA TYR A 94 -10.78 -26.33 -15.56
C TYR A 94 -10.44 -26.71 -17.00
N LYS A 95 -9.35 -27.47 -17.21
CA LYS A 95 -8.95 -27.95 -18.54
C LYS A 95 -9.96 -28.93 -19.15
N GLU A 96 -10.69 -29.68 -18.32
CA GLU A 96 -11.72 -30.62 -18.78
C GLU A 96 -13.07 -29.96 -19.07
N SER A 97 -13.28 -28.74 -18.55
CA SER A 97 -14.52 -27.98 -18.71
C SER A 97 -14.88 -27.70 -20.16
N LEU A 98 -16.19 -27.62 -20.45
CA LEU A 98 -16.71 -27.33 -21.77
C LEU A 98 -16.22 -25.98 -22.30
N GLY A 99 -16.25 -24.95 -21.46
CA GLY A 99 -15.81 -23.61 -21.84
C GLY A 99 -14.33 -23.54 -22.23
N PHE A 100 -13.45 -24.31 -21.58
CA PHE A 100 -12.05 -24.40 -21.98
C PHE A 100 -11.90 -25.06 -23.36
N LYS A 101 -12.62 -26.16 -23.61
CA LYS A 101 -12.60 -26.85 -24.91
C LYS A 101 -13.16 -25.99 -26.04
N GLU A 102 -14.25 -25.26 -25.79
CA GLU A 102 -14.82 -24.31 -26.76
C GLU A 102 -13.88 -23.14 -27.04
N CYS A 103 -13.21 -22.62 -26.01
CA CYS A 103 -12.18 -21.60 -26.16
C CYS A 103 -11.03 -22.11 -27.03
N LEU A 104 -10.55 -23.34 -26.81
CA LEU A 104 -9.52 -23.96 -27.66
C LEU A 104 -9.98 -24.12 -29.12
N LYS A 105 -11.23 -24.53 -29.37
CA LYS A 105 -11.77 -24.61 -30.74
C LYS A 105 -11.80 -23.25 -31.43
N ARG A 106 -12.25 -22.21 -30.73
CA ARG A 106 -12.25 -20.82 -31.23
C ARG A 106 -10.83 -20.32 -31.49
N MET A 107 -9.90 -20.54 -30.55
CA MET A 107 -8.50 -20.17 -30.72
C MET A 107 -7.85 -20.88 -31.91
N SER A 108 -8.12 -22.19 -32.09
CA SER A 108 -7.62 -22.97 -33.22
C SER A 108 -8.17 -22.47 -34.56
N LEU A 109 -9.42 -22.01 -34.59
CA LEU A 109 -10.05 -21.47 -35.80
C LEU A 109 -9.40 -20.15 -36.22
N VAL A 110 -9.20 -19.22 -35.27
CA VAL A 110 -8.56 -17.92 -35.55
C VAL A 110 -7.13 -18.10 -36.08
N THR A 111 -6.37 -19.05 -35.53
CA THR A 111 -5.00 -19.33 -36.02
C THR A 111 -5.00 -19.97 -37.41
N TYR A 112 -5.91 -20.91 -37.68
CA TYR A 112 -6.03 -21.55 -39.00
C TYR A 112 -6.48 -20.54 -40.07
N GLU A 113 -7.46 -19.69 -39.75
CA GLU A 113 -7.95 -18.65 -40.65
C GLU A 113 -6.84 -17.66 -41.03
N TYR A 114 -6.03 -17.24 -40.06
CA TYR A 114 -4.90 -16.36 -40.32
C TYR A 114 -3.85 -17.00 -41.22
N GLU A 115 -3.47 -18.25 -40.95
CA GLU A 115 -2.50 -18.99 -41.78
C GLU A 115 -3.04 -19.25 -43.20
N TYR A 116 -4.32 -19.60 -43.32
CA TYR A 116 -5.00 -19.80 -44.60
C TYR A 116 -5.01 -18.51 -45.43
N ARG A 117 -5.38 -17.37 -44.85
CA ARG A 117 -5.36 -16.07 -45.53
C ARG A 117 -3.96 -15.69 -46.01
N VAL A 118 -2.94 -15.94 -45.20
CA VAL A 118 -1.54 -15.69 -45.57
C VAL A 118 -1.10 -16.61 -46.71
N ALA A 119 -1.44 -17.90 -46.65
CA ALA A 119 -1.13 -18.86 -47.70
C ALA A 119 -1.83 -18.52 -49.02
N LEU A 120 -3.12 -18.17 -48.97
CA LEU A 120 -3.93 -17.77 -50.12
C LEU A 120 -3.39 -16.49 -50.78
N SER A 121 -3.01 -15.50 -49.97
CA SER A 121 -2.38 -14.27 -50.47
C SER A 121 -1.07 -14.53 -51.21
N ARG A 122 -0.24 -15.45 -50.69
CA ARG A 122 1.02 -15.86 -51.36
C ARG A 122 0.75 -16.61 -52.66
N PHE A 123 -0.25 -17.48 -52.66
CA PHE A 123 -0.66 -18.22 -53.85
C PHE A 123 -1.11 -17.27 -54.97
N HIS A 124 -1.99 -16.31 -54.68
CA HIS A 124 -2.44 -15.32 -55.68
C HIS A 124 -1.31 -14.41 -56.17
N ALA A 125 -0.33 -14.09 -55.33
CA ALA A 125 0.84 -13.33 -55.75
C ALA A 125 1.70 -14.09 -56.77
N GLN A 126 1.73 -15.43 -56.69
CA GLN A 126 2.53 -16.29 -57.57
C GLN A 126 1.76 -16.78 -58.80
N HIS A 127 0.43 -16.89 -58.71
CA HIS A 127 -0.46 -17.42 -59.75
C HIS A 127 -1.69 -16.51 -59.92
N ARG A 128 -1.50 -15.37 -60.60
CA ARG A 128 -2.53 -14.32 -60.72
C ARG A 128 -3.84 -14.74 -61.41
N ASP A 129 -3.80 -15.76 -62.26
CA ASP A 129 -4.95 -16.16 -63.09
C ASP A 129 -5.55 -17.52 -62.66
N ALA A 130 -5.11 -18.08 -61.53
CA ALA A 130 -5.63 -19.34 -61.02
C ALA A 130 -6.82 -19.09 -60.08
N GLU A 131 -8.00 -19.59 -60.45
CA GLU A 131 -9.17 -19.65 -59.58
C GLU A 131 -8.94 -20.71 -58.48
N VAL A 132 -8.99 -20.29 -57.22
CA VAL A 132 -8.97 -21.18 -56.05
C VAL A 132 -10.37 -21.18 -55.48
N GLU A 133 -10.95 -22.37 -55.33
CA GLU A 133 -12.20 -22.54 -54.59
C GLU A 133 -11.94 -22.22 -53.11
N GLU A 134 -12.56 -21.14 -52.64
CA GLU A 134 -12.45 -20.72 -51.24
C GLU A 134 -13.06 -21.79 -50.34
N ASP A 135 -12.34 -22.13 -49.26
CA ASP A 135 -12.74 -23.14 -48.29
C ASP A 135 -14.05 -22.73 -47.59
N LEU A 136 -14.98 -23.68 -47.46
CA LEU A 136 -16.37 -23.50 -47.00
C LEU A 136 -16.53 -22.95 -45.56
N PHE A 137 -15.41 -22.74 -44.86
CA PHE A 137 -15.34 -22.24 -43.50
C PHE A 137 -15.16 -20.72 -43.40
N THR A 138 -15.02 -20.00 -44.52
CA THR A 138 -14.69 -18.56 -44.52
C THR A 138 -15.84 -17.61 -44.22
N ILE A 139 -17.11 -18.07 -44.17
CA ILE A 139 -18.24 -17.22 -43.74
C ILE A 139 -19.27 -18.05 -42.99
N HIS A 140 -19.28 -17.96 -41.65
CA HIS A 140 -20.50 -18.19 -40.88
C HIS A 140 -21.21 -16.85 -40.67
N PRO A 141 -22.31 -16.56 -41.39
CA PRO A 141 -23.10 -15.35 -41.15
C PRO A 141 -23.81 -15.38 -39.78
N GLU A 142 -23.76 -16.48 -39.01
CA GLU A 142 -24.27 -16.49 -37.65
C GLU A 142 -23.51 -15.55 -36.69
N ASP A 143 -22.21 -15.29 -36.89
CA ASP A 143 -21.42 -14.43 -35.98
C ASP A 143 -21.68 -12.93 -36.19
N ASP A 144 -22.18 -12.51 -37.36
CA ASP A 144 -22.66 -11.12 -37.60
C ASP A 144 -24.00 -10.84 -36.88
N LEU A 145 -24.73 -11.90 -36.48
CA LEU A 145 -26.02 -11.81 -35.78
C LEU A 145 -25.89 -11.96 -34.26
N VAL A 146 -24.69 -12.23 -33.75
CA VAL A 146 -24.42 -12.18 -32.32
C VAL A 146 -24.07 -10.73 -31.97
N PRO A 147 -25.00 -9.93 -31.39
CA PRO A 147 -24.61 -8.62 -30.93
C PRO A 147 -23.53 -8.82 -29.87
N MET A 148 -22.37 -8.19 -30.07
CA MET A 148 -21.35 -8.11 -29.04
C MET A 148 -22.03 -7.60 -27.76
N ARG A 149 -22.26 -8.49 -26.81
CA ARG A 149 -22.92 -8.19 -25.53
C ARG A 149 -21.93 -7.36 -24.70
N GLY A 150 -21.84 -6.09 -25.04
CA GLY A 150 -20.92 -5.12 -24.46
C GLY A 150 -21.23 -3.69 -24.87
N SER A 151 -22.39 -3.42 -25.47
CA SER A 151 -22.78 -2.07 -25.89
C SER A 151 -24.28 -1.83 -25.70
N ARG A 152 -24.71 -1.80 -24.43
CA ARG A 152 -25.65 -0.80 -23.87
C ARG A 152 -26.03 -1.18 -22.43
N HIS A 153 -25.97 -0.16 -21.59
CA HIS A 153 -26.48 -0.07 -20.21
C HIS A 153 -25.66 -0.65 -19.05
N LEU A 154 -25.01 0.32 -18.38
CA LEU A 154 -24.79 0.48 -16.94
C LEU A 154 -23.61 -0.28 -16.33
N MET A 155 -22.50 0.47 -16.26
CA MET A 155 -21.77 0.56 -15.01
C MET A 155 -22.74 0.82 -13.85
N THR A 156 -23.05 -0.23 -13.10
CA THR A 156 -23.00 -0.15 -11.64
C THR A 156 -21.88 -1.09 -11.22
N TRP A 157 -20.66 -0.56 -11.19
CA TRP A 157 -19.60 -1.18 -10.40
C TRP A 157 -19.98 -1.05 -8.93
N SER A 158 -20.91 -1.88 -8.46
CA SER A 158 -21.01 -2.14 -7.03
C SER A 158 -19.84 -3.04 -6.66
N ARG A 159 -18.75 -2.43 -6.21
CA ARG A 159 -17.83 -3.11 -5.30
C ARG A 159 -18.67 -3.67 -4.15
N PRO A 160 -18.53 -4.94 -3.75
CA PRO A 160 -18.95 -5.32 -2.42
C PRO A 160 -18.06 -4.51 -1.46
N SER A 161 -18.66 -3.60 -0.69
CA SER A 161 -18.02 -3.14 0.54
C SER A 161 -17.81 -4.38 1.41
N PRO A 162 -16.59 -4.64 1.90
CA PRO A 162 -16.42 -5.52 3.04
C PRO A 162 -16.88 -4.72 4.26
N ASP A 163 -17.96 -5.16 4.89
CA ASP A 163 -18.31 -4.71 6.24
C ASP A 163 -17.12 -5.00 7.17
N LEU A 164 -16.53 -3.90 7.65
CA LEU A 164 -16.47 -3.55 9.06
C LEU A 164 -17.20 -2.21 9.23
#